data_AF-A0A535GTK1-F1
#
_entry.id   AF-A0A535GTK1-F1
#
_cell.length_a   1.000
_cell.length_b   1.000
_cell.length_c   1.000
_cell.angle_alpha   90.00
_cell.angle_beta   90.00
_cell.angle_gamma   90.00
#
_symmetry.space_group_name_H-M   'P 1'
#
loop_
_entity.id
_entity.type
_entity.pdbx_description
1 polymer ?
#
loop_
_entity_poly.entity_id
_entity_poly.type
_entity_poly.pdbx_seq_one_letter_code
_entity_poly.pdbx_strand_id
1 'polypeptide(L)' 'MATEVRVETIVLPGGKIEISTPELTPGKRATVVVMVEDNEPDDQRHVIDILSALPGHQIFHSVEEVDSYILKERGSWES' A
#
# COMPACT_ATOMS: atom_id res chain seq x y z
N MET A 1 -0.39 -18.38 35.92
CA MET A 1 0.14 -18.52 34.54
C MET A 1 -0.98 -18.14 33.59
N ALA A 2 -0.69 -17.29 32.60
CA ALA A 2 -1.64 -16.90 31.56
C ALA A 2 -1.21 -17.56 30.25
N THR A 3 -2.16 -18.15 29.54
CA THR A 3 -1.93 -18.75 28.22
C THR A 3 -2.39 -17.74 27.18
N GLU A 4 -1.48 -17.28 26.32
CA GLU A 4 -1.80 -16.44 25.17
C GLU A 4 -2.06 -17.34 23.97
N VAL A 5 -3.20 -17.18 23.32
CA VAL A 5 -3.56 -17.90 22.09
C VAL A 5 -3.85 -16.89 21.01
N ARG A 6 -3.03 -16.89 19.95
CA ARG A 6 -3.21 -16.04 18.77
C ARG A 6 -3.80 -16.89 17.64
N VAL A 7 -4.96 -16.49 17.14
CA VAL A 7 -5.66 -17.18 16.05
C VAL A 7 -5.93 -16.18 14.94
N GLU A 8 -5.36 -16.44 13.77
CA GLU A 8 -5.73 -15.74 12.54
C GLU A 8 -7.01 -16.35 12.00
N THR A 9 -7.99 -15.51 11.66
CA THR A 9 -9.29 -15.95 11.20
C THR A 9 -9.95 -14.88 10.35
N ILE A 10 -10.94 -15.27 9.56
CA ILE A 10 -11.67 -14.39 8.65
C ILE A 10 -12.96 -13.93 9.34
N VAL A 11 -13.28 -12.65 9.18
CA VAL A 11 -14.56 -12.10 9.64
C VAL A 11 -15.68 -12.67 8.76
N LEU A 12 -16.58 -13.43 9.38
CA LEU A 12 -17.75 -14.02 8.74
C LEU A 12 -18.86 -12.96 8.52
N PRO A 13 -19.87 -13.25 7.68
CA PRO A 13 -21.00 -12.35 7.48
C PRO A 13 -21.65 -11.90 8.79
N GLY A 14 -21.98 -10.61 8.87
CA GLY A 14 -22.51 -10.00 10.08
C GLY A 14 -21.46 -9.63 11.13
N GLY A 15 -20.16 -9.61 10.76
CA GLY A 15 -19.09 -9.22 11.68
C GLY A 15 -18.76 -10.29 12.73
N LYS A 16 -19.08 -11.55 12.45
CA LYS A 16 -18.90 -12.66 13.39
C LYS A 16 -17.47 -13.23 13.25
N ILE A 17 -16.83 -13.49 14.39
CA ILE A 17 -15.57 -14.24 14.47
C ILE A 17 -15.83 -15.52 15.26
N GLU A 18 -15.33 -16.66 14.76
CA GLU A 18 -15.41 -17.95 15.45
C GLU A 18 -14.00 -18.44 15.81
N ILE A 19 -13.79 -18.70 17.10
CA ILE A 19 -12.51 -19.14 17.66
C ILE A 19 -12.74 -20.48 18.33
N SER A 20 -12.11 -21.54 17.82
CA SER A 20 -12.13 -22.88 18.43
C SER A 20 -10.73 -23.24 18.88
N THR A 21 -10.51 -23.28 20.19
CA THR A 21 -9.20 -23.55 20.80
C THR A 21 -9.36 -24.65 21.85
N PRO A 22 -8.95 -25.90 21.55
CA PRO A 22 -9.10 -27.04 22.46
C PRO A 22 -8.39 -26.88 23.81
N GLU A 23 -7.45 -25.93 23.90
CA GLU A 23 -6.62 -25.65 25.07
C GLU A 23 -7.37 -24.82 26.14
N LEU A 24 -8.51 -24.23 25.80
CA LEU A 24 -9.31 -23.47 26.75
C LEU A 24 -10.09 -24.39 27.69
N THR A 25 -9.80 -24.28 28.98
CA THR A 25 -10.50 -25.05 30.01
C THR A 25 -11.85 -24.39 30.36
N PRO A 26 -12.97 -25.13 30.39
CA PRO A 26 -14.27 -24.60 30.80
C PRO A 26 -14.23 -23.93 32.17
N GLY A 27 -14.98 -22.83 32.33
CA GLY A 27 -15.11 -22.10 33.59
C GLY A 27 -13.96 -21.14 33.91
N LYS A 28 -12.94 -21.03 33.05
CA LYS A 28 -11.90 -20.00 33.17
C LYS A 28 -12.31 -18.71 32.46
N ARG A 29 -11.88 -17.57 33.02
CA ARG A 29 -12.05 -16.26 32.38
C ARG A 29 -11.00 -16.10 31.28
N ALA A 30 -11.45 -15.79 30.07
CA ALA A 30 -10.60 -15.42 28.95
C ALA A 30 -10.83 -13.96 28.57
N THR A 31 -9.80 -13.31 28.02
CA THR A 31 -9.89 -11.98 27.42
C THR A 31 -9.62 -12.13 25.93
N VAL A 32 -10.47 -11.56 25.09
CA VAL A 32 -10.33 -11.59 23.63
C VAL A 32 -9.91 -10.21 23.14
N VAL A 33 -8.83 -10.15 22.38
CA VAL A 33 -8.37 -8.93 21.69
C VAL A 33 -8.49 -9.19 20.19
N VAL A 34 -9.26 -8.36 19.50
CA VAL A 34 -9.46 -8.45 18.06
C VAL A 34 -8.68 -7.33 17.41
N MET A 35 -7.77 -7.69 16.50
CA MET A 35 -7.12 -6.76 15.57
C MET A 35 -7.66 -7.08 14.18
N VAL A 36 -8.19 -6.07 13.51
CA VAL A 36 -8.62 -6.17 12.11
C VAL A 36 -7.55 -5.46 11.31
N GLU A 37 -6.91 -6.18 10.40
CA GLU A 37 -5.98 -5.58 9.45
C GLU A 37 -6.81 -4.91 8.34
N ASP A 38 -6.55 -3.63 8.11
CA ASP A 38 -7.07 -2.93 6.94
C ASP A 38 -6.32 -3.47 5.71
N ASN A 39 -6.84 -4.55 5.13
CA ASN A 39 -6.43 -5.04 3.81
C ASN A 39 -7.03 -4.19 2.69
N GLU A 40 -7.29 -2.90 2.93
CA GLU A 40 -7.44 -2.00 1.79
C GLU A 40 -6.16 -2.16 0.97
N PRO A 41 -6.25 -2.53 -0.32
CA PRO A 41 -5.08 -2.54 -1.14
C PRO A 41 -4.54 -1.13 -1.05
N ASP A 42 -3.39 -0.99 -0.40
CA ASP A 42 -2.71 0.29 -0.33
C ASP A 42 -2.63 0.75 -1.78
N ASP A 43 -3.22 1.90 -2.12
CA ASP A 43 -3.15 2.51 -3.44
C ASP A 43 -1.72 3.04 -3.64
N GLN A 44 -0.71 2.24 -3.27
CA GLN A 44 0.68 2.36 -3.62
C GLN A 44 0.79 2.11 -5.11
N ARG A 45 0.36 3.10 -5.87
CA ARG A 45 0.68 3.21 -7.29
C ARG A 45 2.19 3.36 -7.40
N HIS A 46 2.78 2.57 -8.28
CA HIS A 46 4.19 2.72 -8.58
C HIS A 46 4.41 4.14 -9.11
N VAL A 47 5.49 4.81 -8.68
CA VAL A 47 5.76 6.20 -9.06
C VAL A 47 5.73 6.40 -10.58
N ILE A 48 6.16 5.37 -11.33
CA ILE A 48 6.11 5.38 -12.80
C ILE A 48 4.67 5.46 -13.34
N ASP A 49 3.72 4.75 -12.73
CA ASP A 49 2.32 4.73 -13.15
C ASP A 49 1.67 6.10 -12.90
N ILE A 50 2.06 6.77 -11.81
CA ILE A 50 1.63 8.13 -11.49
C ILE A 50 2.17 9.09 -12.55
N LEU A 51 3.46 9.03 -12.88
CA LEU A 51 4.07 9.90 -13.88
C LEU A 51 3.51 9.68 -15.29
N SER A 52 3.14 8.45 -15.64
CA SER A 52 2.50 8.11 -16.92
C SER A 52 1.03 8.54 -17.00
N ALA A 53 0.33 8.66 -15.87
CA ALA A 53 -1.10 9.01 -15.85
C ALA A 53 -1.36 10.54 -15.83
N LEU A 54 -0.33 11.38 -15.64
CA LEU A 54 -0.50 12.83 -15.56
C LEU A 54 -0.81 13.44 -16.95
N PRO A 55 -1.92 14.20 -17.09
CA PRO A 55 -2.22 14.90 -18.33
C PRO A 55 -1.20 16.02 -18.58
N GLY A 56 -0.66 16.07 -19.80
CA GLY A 56 0.41 17.01 -20.17
C GLY A 56 1.81 16.38 -20.30
N HIS A 57 1.88 15.04 -20.36
CA HIS A 57 3.01 14.17 -20.70
C HIS A 57 4.33 14.89 -20.98
N GLN A 58 5.29 14.69 -20.06
CA GLN A 58 6.73 14.92 -20.16
C GLN A 58 7.14 15.68 -21.42
N ILE A 59 7.42 16.98 -21.29
CA ILE A 59 7.81 17.87 -22.40
C ILE A 59 8.98 17.30 -23.22
N PHE A 60 9.80 16.45 -22.60
CA PHE A 60 10.87 15.70 -23.23
C PHE A 60 10.73 14.21 -22.91
N HIS A 61 10.83 13.38 -23.93
CA HIS A 61 10.69 11.92 -23.85
C HIS A 61 12.03 11.20 -23.81
N SER A 62 13.14 11.91 -24.05
CA SER A 62 14.49 11.36 -23.98
C SER A 62 15.51 12.41 -23.53
N VAL A 63 16.69 11.95 -23.11
CA VAL A 63 17.79 12.84 -22.70
C VAL A 63 18.31 13.64 -23.89
N GLU A 64 18.31 13.05 -25.07
CA GLU A 64 18.76 13.68 -26.32
C GLU A 64 17.84 14.86 -26.72
N GLU A 65 16.53 14.76 -26.47
CA GLU A 65 15.59 15.86 -26.67
C GLU A 65 15.87 17.03 -25.72
N VAL A 66 16.17 16.72 -24.46
CA VAL A 66 16.57 17.73 -23.46
C VAL A 66 17.85 18.43 -23.89
N ASP A 67 18.88 17.67 -24.27
CA ASP A 67 20.17 18.22 -24.68
C ASP A 67 20.04 19.11 -25.92
N SER A 68 19.25 18.66 -26.91
CA SER A 68 18.98 19.43 -28.12
C SER A 68 18.25 20.75 -27.82
N TYR A 69 17.28 20.71 -26.90
CA TYR A 69 16.56 21.91 -26.46
C TYR A 69 17.49 22.90 -25.77
N ILE A 70 18.31 22.44 -24.82
CA ILE A 70 19.26 23.29 -24.08
C ILE A 70 20.28 23.94 -25.03
N LEU A 71 20.81 23.20 -26.00
CA LEU A 71 21.75 23.73 -26.99
C LEU A 71 21.12 24.83 -27.85
N LYS A 72 19.87 24.61 -28.29
CA LYS A 72 19.12 25.61 -29.07
C LYS A 72 18.86 26.89 -28.27
N GLU A 73 18.46 26.75 -27.02
CA GLU A 73 18.24 27.89 -26.12
C GLU A 73 19.54 28.66 -25.86
N ARG A 74 20.67 27.97 -25.67
CA ARG A 74 21.96 28.65 -25.51
C ARG A 74 22.35 29.42 -26.77
N GLY A 75 22.21 28.81 -27.94
CA GLY A 75 22.54 29.44 -29.22
C GLY A 75 21.70 30.69 -29.51
N SER A 76 20.45 30.75 -29.03
CA SER A 76 19.60 31.93 -29.21
C SER A 76 19.96 33.12 -28.32
N TRP A 77 20.78 32.92 -27.28
CA TRP A 77 21.24 33.98 -26.37
C TRP A 77 22.60 34.55 -26.77
N GLU A 78 23.36 33.81 -27.57
CA GLU A 78 24.68 34.21 -28.09
C GLU A 78 24.61 34.94 -29.44
N SER A 79 23.40 35.13 -30.00
CA SER A 79 23.14 35.84 -31.26
C SER A 79 22.38 37.14 -31.05
#